data_AF-A0A925P0K4-F1
#
_entry.id   AF-A0A925P0K4-F1
#
_cell.length_a   1.000
_cell.length_b   1.000
_cell.length_c   1.000
_cell.angle_alpha   90.00
_cell.angle_beta   90.00
_cell.angle_gamma   90.00
#
_symmetry.space_group_name_H-M   'P 1'
#
loop_
_entity.id
_entity.type
_entity.pdbx_description
1 polymer ?
#
loop_
_entity_poly.entity_id
_entity_poly.type
_entity_poly.pdbx_seq_one_letter_code
_entity_poly.pdbx_strand_id
1 'polypeptide(L)' 'MHDTAATLADEHEALIQFLYMAPVGIIQTSINGAIWLMNPISAQLLMPLARDGDLANLFTALESVA' A
#
# COMPACT_ATOMS: atom_id res chain seq x y z
N MET A 1 6.80 -16.92 -30.35
CA MET A 1 7.03 -15.52 -29.96
C MET A 1 6.22 -15.32 -28.70
N HIS A 2 6.87 -15.24 -27.54
CA HIS A 2 6.18 -15.06 -26.26
C HIS A 2 5.65 -13.63 -26.23
N ASP A 3 4.37 -13.44 -25.92
CA ASP A 3 3.74 -12.13 -25.89
C ASP A 3 4.26 -11.34 -24.68
N THR A 4 5.13 -10.36 -24.93
CA THR A 4 5.79 -9.55 -23.91
C THR A 4 4.79 -8.82 -23.02
N ALA A 5 3.61 -8.44 -23.55
CA ALA A 5 2.57 -7.79 -22.77
C ALA A 5 1.95 -8.75 -21.74
N ALA A 6 1.75 -10.01 -22.12
CA ALA A 6 1.24 -11.04 -21.22
C ALA A 6 2.24 -11.33 -20.09
N THR A 7 3.54 -11.44 -20.40
CA THR A 7 4.58 -11.65 -19.38
C THR A 7 4.66 -10.52 -18.37
N LEU A 8 4.56 -9.26 -18.82
CA LEU A 8 4.61 -8.11 -17.92
C LEU A 8 3.40 -8.06 -16.97
N ALA A 9 2.22 -8.47 -17.45
CA ALA A 9 1.03 -8.58 -16.62
C ALA A 9 1.20 -9.66 -15.54
N ASP A 10 1.73 -10.83 -15.91
CA ASP A 10 1.99 -11.94 -14.99
C ASP A 10 3.05 -11.57 -13.92
N GLU A 11 4.14 -10.90 -14.34
CA GLU A 11 5.18 -10.41 -13.41
C GLU A 11 4.64 -9.34 -12.47
N HIS A 12 3.80 -8.43 -12.97
CA HIS A 12 3.13 -7.43 -12.14
C HIS A 12 2.19 -8.08 -11.13
N GLU A 13 1.39 -9.06 -11.54
CA GLU A 13 0.50 -9.80 -10.63
C GLU A 13 1.30 -10.54 -9.54
N ALA A 14 2.37 -11.25 -9.93
CA ALA A 14 3.25 -11.94 -8.99
C ALA A 14 3.87 -10.97 -7.97
N LEU A 15 4.26 -9.77 -8.39
CA LEU A 15 4.77 -8.73 -7.51
C LEU A 15 3.69 -8.25 -6.52
N ILE A 16 2.46 -8.03 -6.97
CA ILE A 16 1.35 -7.64 -6.09
C ILE A 16 1.05 -8.75 -5.07
N GLN A 17 1.02 -10.01 -5.49
CA GLN A 17 0.82 -11.15 -4.58
C GLN A 17 1.94 -11.22 -3.53
N PHE A 18 3.20 -10.99 -3.92
CA PHE A 18 4.31 -10.91 -2.98
C PHE A 18 4.14 -9.78 -1.96
N LEU A 19 3.73 -8.58 -2.40
CA LEU A 19 3.46 -7.45 -1.50
C LEU A 19 2.35 -7.76 -0.48
N TYR A 20 1.35 -8.55 -0.88
CA TYR A 20 0.29 -9.02 0.02
C TYR A 20 0.73 -10.08 1.02
N MET A 21 1.76 -10.88 0.70
CA MET A 21 2.35 -11.87 1.62
C MET A 21 3.43 -11.30 2.53
N ALA A 22 3.88 -10.06 2.30
CA ALA A 22 4.94 -9.45 3.10
C ALA A 22 4.53 -9.33 4.59
N PRO A 23 5.35 -9.78 5.54
CA PRO A 23 5.04 -9.73 6.98
C PRO A 23 5.26 -8.33 7.59
N VAL A 24 5.42 -7.30 6.76
CA VAL A 24 5.69 -5.92 7.15
C VAL A 24 4.74 -4.98 6.41
N GLY A 25 4.41 -3.87 7.05
CA GLY A 25 3.65 -2.80 6.41
C GLY A 25 4.50 -2.09 5.36
N ILE A 26 4.00 -2.02 4.12
CA ILE A 26 4.61 -1.27 3.03
C ILE A 26 3.64 -0.17 2.61
N ILE A 27 4.12 1.07 2.60
CA ILE A 27 3.36 2.25 2.15
C ILE A 27 4.23 3.05 1.20
N GLN A 28 3.70 3.33 0.02
CA GLN A 28 4.27 4.31 -0.89
C GLN A 28 3.48 5.61 -0.75
N THR A 29 4.20 6.69 -0.41
CA THR A 29 3.62 8.02 -0.27
C THR A 29 4.32 9.02 -1.18
N SER A 30 3.62 10.10 -1.53
CA SER A 30 4.27 11.33 -1.98
C SER A 30 4.82 12.11 -0.78
N ILE A 31 5.62 13.13 -1.06
CA ILE A 31 6.26 13.97 -0.04
C ILE A 31 5.27 14.69 0.90
N ASN A 32 4.03 14.91 0.45
CA ASN A 32 2.96 15.49 1.25
C ASN A 32 2.15 14.44 2.05
N GLY A 33 2.60 13.17 2.07
CA GLY A 33 1.97 12.09 2.80
C GLY A 33 0.83 11.38 2.06
N ALA A 34 0.44 11.81 0.86
CA ALA A 34 -0.64 11.14 0.12
C ALA A 34 -0.22 9.70 -0.25
N ILE A 35 -1.09 8.73 0.04
CA ILE A 35 -0.81 7.30 -0.12
C ILE A 35 -1.17 6.89 -1.55
N TRP A 36 -0.20 6.34 -2.27
CA TRP A 36 -0.38 5.81 -3.64
C TRP A 36 -0.63 4.31 -3.63
N LEU A 37 0.05 3.60 -2.72
CA LEU A 37 -0.06 2.16 -2.58
C LEU A 37 0.18 1.79 -1.12
N MET A 38 -0.61 0.86 -0.61
CA MET A 38 -0.33 0.18 0.63
C MET A 38 -0.68 -1.30 0.52
N ASN A 39 0.03 -2.14 1.27
CA ASN A 39 -0.36 -3.53 1.43
C ASN A 39 -1.41 -3.71 2.55
N PRO A 40 -2.10 -4.86 2.62
CA PRO A 40 -3.13 -5.12 3.63
C PRO A 40 -2.64 -5.06 5.07
N ILE A 41 -1.38 -5.43 5.33
CA ILE A 41 -0.79 -5.33 6.68
C ILE A 41 -0.70 -3.86 7.11
N SER A 42 -0.23 -2.97 6.25
CA SER A 42 -0.22 -1.52 6.53
C SER A 42 -1.62 -0.98 6.81
N ALA A 43 -2.62 -1.36 6.01
CA ALA A 43 -3.99 -0.93 6.23
C ALA A 43 -4.50 -1.37 7.62
N GLN A 44 -4.30 -2.65 7.97
CA GLN A 44 -4.71 -3.19 9.27
C GLN A 44 -4.05 -2.48 10.46
N LEU A 45 -2.77 -2.12 10.32
CA LEU A 45 -2.04 -1.41 11.36
C LEU A 45 -2.49 0.05 11.52
N LEU A 46 -2.87 0.72 10.42
CA LEU A 46 -3.22 2.14 10.42
C LEU A 46 -4.72 2.43 10.60
N MET A 47 -5.61 1.52 10.22
CA MET A 47 -7.06 1.70 10.37
C MET A 47 -7.50 2.09 11.80
N PRO A 48 -6.93 1.53 12.88
CA PRO A 48 -7.28 1.95 14.24
C PRO A 48 -6.90 3.41 14.57
N LEU A 49 -5.96 4.00 13.83
CA LEU A 49 -5.48 5.38 14.01
C LEU A 49 -6.22 6.35 13.08
N ALA A 50 -6.76 5.86 11.96
CA ALA A 50 -7.53 6.63 11.00
C ALA A 50 -8.85 7.11 11.60
N ARG A 51 -8.90 8.40 11.97
CA ARG A 51 -10.04 9.04 12.65
C ARG A 51 -11.39 8.79 11.97
N ASP A 52 -11.42 8.86 10.65
CA ASP A 52 -12.65 8.69 9.85
C ASP A 52 -12.62 7.43 8.98
N GLY A 53 -11.71 6.49 9.26
CA GLY A 53 -11.45 5.33 8.41
C GLY A 53 -10.83 5.67 7.05
N ASP A 54 -10.40 6.91 6.85
CA ASP A 54 -9.71 7.35 5.65
C ASP A 54 -8.19 7.14 5.77
N LEU A 55 -7.62 6.47 4.77
CA LEU A 55 -6.20 6.23 4.60
C LEU A 55 -5.68 6.84 3.28
N ALA A 56 -6.22 7.99 2.87
CA ALA A 56 -5.72 8.75 1.73
C ALA A 56 -4.39 9.46 2.01
N ASN A 57 -4.11 9.83 3.27
CA ASN A 57 -2.89 10.53 3.66
C ASN A 57 -2.31 10.01 4.98
N LEU A 58 -1.04 9.62 4.97
CA LEU A 58 -0.35 9.06 6.12
C LEU A 58 -0.22 10.05 7.28
N PHE A 59 0.01 11.33 6.99
CA PHE A 59 0.15 12.36 8.03
C PHE A 59 -1.17 12.60 8.73
N THR A 60 -2.27 12.64 7.98
CA THR A 60 -3.62 12.73 8.55
C THR A 60 -3.94 11.51 9.42
N ALA A 61 -3.59 10.30 8.96
CA ALA A 61 -3.82 9.06 9.72
C ALA A 61 -3.03 9.01 11.04
N LEU A 62 -1.85 9.64 11.10
CA LEU A 62 -0.98 9.65 12.28
C LEU A 62 -1.12 10.90 13.16
N GLU A 63 -1.95 11.87 12.78
CA GLU A 63 -2.11 13.15 13.49
C GLU A 63 -2.48 12.98 14.97
N SER A 64 -3.18 11.90 15.33
CA SER A 64 -3.63 11.64 16.70
C SER A 64 -2.52 11.17 17.64
N VAL A 65 -1.37 10.76 17.12
CA VAL A 65 -0.29 10.10 17.89
C VAL A 65 1.10 10.72 17.70
N ALA A 66 1.23 11.75 16.85
CA ALA A 66 2.49 12.40 16.50
C ALA A 66 2.74 13.72 17.24
#